data_AF-A0A5E7EK81-F1
#
_entry.id   AF-A0A5E7EK81-F1
#
_cell.length_a   1.000
_cell.length_b   1.000
_cell.length_c   1.000
_cell.angle_alpha   90.00
_cell.angle_beta   90.00
_cell.angle_gamma   90.00
#
_symmetry.space_group_name_H-M   'P 1'
#
loop_
_entity.id
_entity.type
_entity.pdbx_description
1 polymer ?
#
loop_
_entity_poly.entity_id
_entity_poly.type
_entity_poly.pdbx_seq_one_letter_code
_entity_poly.pdbx_strand_id
1 'polypeptide(L)'
;MKKAAVRAAVHRLISRLVEGQDDFDDNTSLAQLGLDKEDIEELIFHLEDELGLTAFTAEEDHMLKTARTVNDLSRFLLEIGRH
;
A
#
# COMPACT_ATOMS: atom_id res chain seq x y z
N MET A 1 -14.47 -2.52 3.88
CA MET A 1 -13.46 -3.15 4.78
C MET A 1 -13.24 -2.37 6.08
N LYS A 2 -12.62 -2.95 7.12
CA LYS A 2 -12.20 -2.23 8.33
C LYS A 2 -10.84 -1.56 8.12
N LYS A 3 -10.73 -0.26 8.38
CA LYS A 3 -9.47 0.53 8.28
C LYS A 3 -8.28 -0.13 8.97
N ALA A 4 -8.50 -0.70 10.16
CA ALA A 4 -7.45 -1.36 10.92
C ALA A 4 -6.88 -2.62 10.22
N ALA A 5 -7.72 -3.37 9.51
CA ALA A 5 -7.28 -4.57 8.79
C ALA A 5 -6.43 -4.21 7.57
N VAL A 6 -6.86 -3.21 6.78
CA VAL A 6 -6.08 -2.71 5.64
C VAL A 6 -4.74 -2.15 6.09
N ARG A 7 -4.74 -1.33 7.14
CA ARG A 7 -3.49 -0.78 7.70
C ARG A 7 -2.53 -1.89 8.15
N ALA A 8 -3.03 -2.91 8.82
CA ALA A 8 -2.21 -4.03 9.28
C ALA A 8 -1.63 -4.85 8.11
N ALA A 9 -2.40 -5.08 7.05
CA ALA A 9 -1.92 -5.77 5.85
C ALA A 9 -0.81 -4.97 5.16
N VAL A 10 -1.01 -3.66 4.99
CA VAL A 10 -0.01 -2.74 4.42
C VAL A 10 1.28 -2.77 5.23
N HIS A 11 1.20 -2.58 6.55
CA HIS A 11 2.38 -2.59 7.42
C HIS A 11 3.13 -3.91 7.38
N ARG A 12 2.41 -5.03 7.38
CA ARG A 12 3.00 -6.37 7.33
C ARG A 12 3.75 -6.63 6.02
N LEU A 13 3.17 -6.24 4.88
CA LEU A 13 3.78 -6.45 3.57
C LEU A 13 4.99 -5.55 3.37
N ILE A 14 4.89 -4.27 3.76
CA ILE A 14 6.04 -3.36 3.74
C ILE A 14 7.16 -3.92 4.62
N SER A 15 6.88 -4.28 5.87
CA SER A 15 7.89 -4.85 6.79
C SER A 15 8.57 -6.09 6.20
N ARG A 16 7.86 -6.89 5.41
CA ARG A 16 8.43 -8.05 4.71
C ARG A 16 9.38 -7.65 3.57
N LEU A 17 9.09 -6.57 2.85
CA LEU A 17 9.93 -6.05 1.77
C LEU A 17 11.18 -5.36 2.32
N VAL A 18 11.06 -4.57 3.40
CA VAL A 18 12.18 -3.85 4.02
C VAL A 18 12.92 -4.68 5.09
N GLU A 19 13.05 -5.99 4.86
CA GLU A 19 13.83 -6.93 5.70
C GLU A 19 13.51 -6.90 7.22
N GLY A 20 12.25 -6.62 7.59
CA GLY A 20 11.80 -6.61 8.98
C GLY A 20 11.94 -5.27 9.70
N GLN A 21 12.11 -4.17 8.98
CA GLN A 21 11.96 -2.84 9.56
C GLN A 21 10.47 -2.60 9.90
N ASP A 22 10.07 -2.88 11.14
CA ASP A 22 8.71 -2.66 11.66
C ASP A 22 8.51 -1.25 12.30
N ASP A 23 9.56 -0.45 12.43
CA ASP A 23 9.53 0.86 13.11
C ASP A 23 9.36 2.03 12.11
N PHE A 24 8.35 1.94 11.24
CA PHE A 24 7.99 3.04 10.34
C PHE A 24 6.59 3.59 10.64
N ASP A 25 6.48 4.91 10.63
CA ASP A 25 5.19 5.59 10.82
C ASP A 25 4.35 5.56 9.54
N ASP A 26 3.03 5.68 9.69
CA ASP A 26 2.09 5.78 8.57
C ASP A 26 2.41 6.98 7.63
N ASN A 27 3.01 8.05 8.16
CA ASN A 27 3.40 9.22 7.37
C ASN A 27 4.78 9.07 6.70
N THR A 28 5.49 7.96 6.94
CA THR A 28 6.75 7.68 6.27
C THR A 28 6.51 7.53 4.78
N SER A 29 7.38 8.14 3.97
CA SER A 29 7.27 7.99 2.53
C SER A 29 7.73 6.62 2.07
N LEU A 30 7.03 6.02 1.10
CA LEU A 30 7.41 4.72 0.51
C LEU A 30 8.85 4.78 -0.06
N ALA A 31 9.23 5.90 -0.68
CA ALA A 31 10.60 6.11 -1.16
C ALA A 31 11.64 6.21 -0.02
N GLN A 32 11.26 6.69 1.17
CA GLN A 32 12.15 6.70 2.34
C GLN A 32 12.36 5.31 2.94
N LEU A 33 11.43 4.39 2.68
CA LEU A 33 11.55 2.98 3.01
C LEU A 33 12.39 2.21 1.98
N GLY A 34 12.89 2.91 0.94
CA GLY A 34 13.66 2.28 -0.13
C GLY A 34 12.80 1.57 -1.18
N LEU A 35 11.48 1.72 -1.12
CA LEU A 35 10.57 1.15 -2.12
C LEU A 35 10.61 2.03 -3.38
N ASP A 36 11.00 1.42 -4.49
CA ASP A 36 10.94 2.05 -5.80
C ASP A 36 9.58 1.86 -6.46
N LYS A 37 9.46 2.27 -7.73
CA LYS A 37 8.17 2.17 -8.43
C LYS A 37 7.74 0.71 -8.63
N GLU A 38 8.68 -0.19 -8.93
CA GLU A 38 8.39 -1.60 -9.18
C GLU A 38 8.00 -2.29 -7.86
N ASP A 39 8.70 -1.99 -6.76
CA ASP A 39 8.36 -2.46 -5.42
C ASP A 39 6.96 -2.03 -4.99
N ILE A 40 6.58 -0.79 -5.30
CA ILE A 40 5.24 -0.26 -4.99
C ILE A 40 4.17 -0.96 -5.84
N GLU A 41 4.43 -1.21 -7.13
CA GLU A 41 3.52 -1.96 -8.00
C GLU A 41 3.32 -3.39 -7.49
N GLU A 42 4.39 -4.11 -7.13
CA GLU A 42 4.28 -5.45 -6.53
C GLU A 42 3.55 -5.43 -5.18
N LEU A 43 3.81 -4.41 -4.35
CA LEU A 43 3.14 -4.22 -3.06
C LEU A 43 1.61 -4.06 -3.24
N ILE A 44 1.19 -3.22 -4.19
CA ILE A 44 -0.23 -3.03 -4.51
C ILE A 44 -0.84 -4.35 -4.97
N PHE A 45 -0.21 -5.04 -5.91
CA PHE A 45 -0.71 -6.31 -6.45
C PHE A 45 -0.91 -7.36 -5.35
N HIS A 46 0.04 -7.49 -4.42
CA HIS A 46 -0.10 -8.39 -3.27
C HIS A 46 -1.21 -7.96 -2.31
N LEU A 47 -1.37 -6.66 -2.06
CA LEU A 47 -2.45 -6.14 -1.23
C LEU A 47 -3.81 -6.37 -1.88
N GLU A 48 -3.91 -6.26 -3.20
CA GLU A 48 -5.14 -6.56 -3.93
C GLU A 48 -5.52 -8.04 -3.84
N ASP A 49 -4.57 -8.94 -4.10
CA ASP A 49 -4.80 -10.39 -3.98
C ASP A 49 -5.17 -10.79 -2.54
N GLU A 50 -4.44 -10.28 -1.53
CA GLU A 50 -4.71 -10.59 -0.11
C GLU A 50 -6.06 -10.03 0.37
N LEU A 51 -6.46 -8.86 -0.14
CA LEU A 51 -7.70 -8.20 0.25
C LEU A 51 -8.89 -8.55 -0.65
N GLY A 52 -8.66 -9.31 -1.74
CA GLY A 52 -9.66 -9.64 -2.75
C GLY A 52 -10.19 -8.40 -3.49
N LEU A 53 -9.32 -7.41 -3.69
CA LEU A 53 -9.62 -6.18 -4.42
C LEU A 53 -9.15 -6.31 -5.88
N THR A 54 -9.77 -5.55 -6.76
CA THR A 54 -9.31 -5.34 -8.14
C THR A 54 -9.35 -3.85 -8.39
N ALA A 55 -8.22 -3.15 -8.31
CA ALA A 55 -8.20 -1.79 -8.81
C ALA A 55 -8.27 -1.82 -10.34
N PHE A 56 -8.97 -0.85 -10.93
CA PHE A 56 -8.85 -0.65 -12.37
C PHE A 56 -7.50 0.04 -12.63
N THR A 57 -6.86 -0.32 -13.74
CA THR A 57 -5.53 0.21 -14.16
C THR A 57 -5.42 1.74 -14.15
N ALA A 58 -6.53 2.48 -14.26
CA ALA A 58 -6.54 3.95 -14.16
C ALA A 58 -6.43 4.48 -12.71
N GLU A 59 -6.99 3.76 -11.74
CA GLU A 59 -6.92 4.11 -10.32
C GLU A 59 -5.53 3.80 -9.77
N GLU A 60 -4.94 2.69 -10.23
CA GLU A 60 -3.57 2.28 -9.92
C GLU A 60 -2.53 3.30 -10.43
N ASP A 61 -2.65 3.74 -11.69
CA ASP A 61 -1.75 4.76 -12.27
C ASP A 61 -1.89 6.13 -11.57
N HIS A 62 -3.11 6.49 -11.13
CA HIS A 62 -3.31 7.68 -10.32
C HIS A 62 -2.72 7.51 -8.91
N MET A 63 -2.82 6.32 -8.32
CA MET A 63 -2.22 6.00 -7.03
C MET A 63 -0.69 6.08 -7.09
N LEU A 64 -0.04 5.46 -8.07
CA LEU A 64 1.42 5.51 -8.24
C LEU A 64 1.95 6.95 -8.39
N LYS A 65 1.12 7.87 -8.90
CA LYS A 65 1.47 9.29 -9.04
C LYS A 65 1.24 10.09 -7.75
N THR A 66 0.34 9.65 -6.88
CA THR A 66 -0.17 10.46 -5.75
C THR A 66 0.16 9.91 -4.37
N ALA A 67 0.21 8.58 -4.22
CA ALA A 67 0.54 7.92 -2.97
C ALA A 67 2.03 8.05 -2.69
N ARG A 68 2.35 8.90 -1.72
CA ARG A 68 3.74 9.15 -1.31
C ARG A 68 4.05 8.47 0.01
N THR A 69 3.03 8.15 0.81
CA THR A 69 3.17 7.62 2.18
C THR A 69 2.39 6.32 2.38
N VAL A 70 2.72 5.59 3.44
CA VAL A 70 2.03 4.36 3.86
C VAL A 70 0.53 4.61 4.15
N ASN A 71 0.20 5.77 4.70
CA ASN A 71 -1.18 6.19 4.96
C ASN A 71 -1.96 6.43 3.67
N ASP A 72 -1.32 6.99 2.64
CA ASP A 72 -1.96 7.23 1.35
C ASP A 72 -2.34 5.90 0.68
N LEU A 73 -1.44 4.92 0.73
CA LEU A 73 -1.69 3.55 0.26
C LEU A 73 -2.87 2.91 1.01
N SER A 74 -2.88 3.03 2.34
CA SER A 74 -3.98 2.52 3.17
C SER A 74 -5.32 3.19 2.87
N ARG A 75 -5.32 4.51 2.61
CA ARG A 75 -6.53 5.26 2.24
C ARG A 75 -7.05 4.84 0.88
N PHE A 76 -6.16 4.64 -0.09
CA PHE A 76 -6.50 4.20 -1.45
C PHE A 76 -7.18 2.83 -1.46
N LEU A 77 -6.60 1.84 -0.77
CA LEU A 77 -7.21 0.50 -0.66
C LEU A 77 -8.58 0.52 0.02
N LEU A 78 -8.79 1.44 0.98
CA LEU A 78 -10.10 1.64 1.59
C LEU A 78 -11.10 2.31 0.65
N GLU A 79 -10.63 3.13 -0.28
CA GLU A 79 -11.46 3.76 -1.30
C GLU A 79 -11.92 2.73 -2.34
N ILE A 80 -11.00 1.90 -2.85
CA ILE A 80 -11.34 0.80 -3.76
C ILE A 80 -12.27 -0.21 -3.08
N GLY A 81 -11.96 -0.64 -1.86
CA GLY A 81 -12.79 -1.61 -1.12
C GLY A 81 -14.13 -1.08 -0.61
N ARG A 82 -14.55 0.13 -1.03
CA ARG A 82 -15.90 0.67 -0.85
C ARG A 82 -16.75 0.60 -2.12
N HIS A 83 -16.13 0.45 -3.28
CA HIS A 83 -16.80 0.25 -4.57
C HIS A 83 -17.04 -1.25 -4.82
#